data_AF-A0A6L8F2S4-F1
#
_entry.id   AF-A0A6L8F2S4-F1
#
_cell.length_a   1.000
_cell.length_b   1.000
_cell.length_c   1.000
_cell.angle_alpha   90.00
_cell.angle_beta   90.00
_cell.angle_gamma   90.00
#
_symmetry.space_group_name_H-M   'P 1'
#
loop_
_entity.id
_entity.type
_entity.pdbx_description
1 polymer ?
#
loop_
_entity_poly.entity_id
_entity_poly.type
_entity_poly.pdbx_seq_one_letter_code
_entity_poly.pdbx_strand_id
1 'polypeptide(L)'
;MNILIPDTSSLINIHEVHIGRTHIIDILNQLFDVQVSREIPHEIRRRRDKLGDYDKRMLQFVRQARRYFPHEQDYENLIFNKFSQSGNRNKNRGERYNCALALYLVRRQYAGQIIMLTDDLKAHRGLIKWYQSQFKTVKTWTSLELLLHIYFVMFPKWSYDRAYSVLRKVNALMDREKGMEDEEMEEIEDEEMEEIKDMKKKKMIKRLRKYRRYLMQLHDILNALPRTKKFRGEL
;
A
#
# COMPACT_ATOMS: atom_id res chain seq x y z
N MET A 1 -16.14 -10.88 5.38
CA MET A 1 -15.21 -10.39 4.34
C MET A 1 -14.57 -9.12 4.86
N ASN A 2 -13.30 -8.84 4.56
CA ASN A 2 -12.65 -7.60 5.00
C ASN A 2 -12.74 -6.57 3.88
N ILE A 3 -12.86 -5.28 4.23
CA ILE A 3 -12.83 -4.17 3.27
C ILE A 3 -11.40 -3.65 3.19
N LEU A 4 -10.91 -3.44 1.97
CA LEU A 4 -9.62 -2.80 1.71
C LEU A 4 -9.86 -1.42 1.08
N ILE A 5 -9.33 -0.37 1.71
CA ILE A 5 -9.35 1.01 1.22
C ILE A 5 -7.93 1.40 0.83
N PRO A 6 -7.55 1.24 -0.45
CA PRO A 6 -6.19 1.53 -0.88
C PRO A 6 -5.97 3.02 -1.15
N ASP A 7 -4.83 3.51 -0.67
CA ASP A 7 -4.28 4.79 -1.06
C ASP A 7 -3.53 4.71 -2.40
N THR A 8 -3.43 5.85 -3.09
CA THR A 8 -2.74 5.96 -4.37
C THR A 8 -1.27 5.54 -4.24
N SER A 9 -0.61 5.90 -3.15
CA SER A 9 0.80 5.56 -2.92
C SER A 9 1.02 4.05 -2.94
N SER A 10 0.20 3.30 -2.19
CA SER A 10 0.29 1.84 -2.12
C SER A 10 -0.06 1.17 -3.44
N LEU A 11 -1.09 1.64 -4.15
CA LEU A 11 -1.43 1.11 -5.48
C LEU A 11 -0.28 1.26 -6.46
N ILE A 12 0.39 2.41 -6.47
CA ILE A 12 1.60 2.63 -7.28
C ILE A 12 2.73 1.69 -6.85
N ASN A 13 2.84 1.34 -5.58
CA ASN A 13 3.96 0.50 -5.14
C ASN A 13 3.76 -0.97 -5.45
N ILE A 14 2.51 -1.44 -5.54
CA ILE A 14 2.20 -2.85 -5.79
C ILE A 14 1.78 -3.14 -7.24
N HIS A 15 1.57 -2.13 -8.09
CA HIS A 15 0.89 -2.33 -9.38
C HIS A 15 1.48 -3.40 -10.30
N GLU A 16 2.78 -3.70 -10.22
CA GLU A 16 3.45 -4.69 -11.08
C GLU A 16 3.63 -6.05 -10.39
N VAL A 17 3.16 -6.18 -9.15
CA VAL A 17 3.36 -7.38 -8.35
C VAL A 17 2.51 -8.52 -8.90
N HIS A 18 3.17 -9.66 -9.07
CA HIS A 18 2.54 -10.93 -9.38
C HIS A 18 2.89 -11.94 -8.28
N ILE A 19 1.92 -12.77 -7.90
CA ILE A 19 2.13 -13.88 -6.97
C ILE A 19 1.74 -15.15 -7.71
N GLY A 20 2.73 -16.04 -7.89
CA GLY A 20 2.65 -17.09 -8.92
C GLY A 20 2.42 -16.48 -10.30
N ARG A 21 1.29 -16.83 -10.93
CA ARG A 21 0.88 -16.32 -12.25
C ARG A 21 -0.23 -15.27 -12.19
N THR A 22 -0.62 -14.85 -10.98
CA THR A 22 -1.78 -13.98 -10.78
C THR A 22 -1.31 -12.58 -10.43
N HIS A 23 -1.86 -11.59 -11.12
CA HIS A 23 -1.56 -10.18 -10.90
C HIS A 23 -2.21 -9.69 -9.60
N ILE A 24 -1.56 -8.76 -8.88
CA ILE A 24 -2.01 -8.30 -7.55
C ILE A 24 -3.47 -7.85 -7.53
N ILE A 25 -3.92 -7.08 -8.54
CA ILE A 25 -5.31 -6.60 -8.65
C ILE A 25 -6.33 -7.75 -8.58
N ASP A 26 -6.06 -8.86 -9.27
CA ASP A 26 -6.99 -9.98 -9.30
C ASP A 26 -7.04 -10.65 -7.93
N ILE A 27 -5.89 -10.75 -7.26
CA ILE A 27 -5.78 -11.27 -5.89
C ILE A 27 -6.52 -10.38 -4.90
N LEU A 28 -6.38 -9.05 -5.02
CA LEU A 28 -7.09 -8.11 -4.15
C LEU A 28 -8.61 -8.24 -4.27
N ASN A 29 -9.13 -8.37 -5.49
CA ASN A 29 -10.56 -8.59 -5.73
C ASN A 29 -11.06 -9.95 -5.22
N GLN A 30 -10.18 -10.96 -5.14
CA GLN A 30 -10.54 -12.27 -4.59
C GLN A 30 -10.57 -12.28 -3.05
N LEU A 31 -9.64 -11.55 -2.41
CA LEU A 31 -9.45 -11.61 -0.96
C LEU A 31 -10.18 -10.52 -0.19
N PHE A 32 -10.49 -9.39 -0.83
CA PHE A 32 -11.06 -8.21 -0.17
C PHE A 32 -12.24 -7.63 -0.94
N ASP A 33 -13.15 -6.98 -0.21
CA ASP A 33 -14.07 -6.03 -0.82
C ASP A 33 -13.34 -4.70 -0.97
N VAL A 34 -12.74 -4.47 -2.13
CA VAL A 34 -11.96 -3.25 -2.37
C VAL A 34 -12.90 -2.08 -2.59
N GLN A 35 -12.73 -1.03 -1.79
CA GLN A 35 -13.49 0.22 -1.92
C GLN A 35 -12.55 1.42 -1.97
N VAL A 36 -12.77 2.32 -2.93
CA VAL A 36 -11.97 3.55 -3.05
C VAL A 36 -12.83 4.80 -2.90
N SER A 37 -12.23 5.84 -2.32
CA SER A 37 -12.84 7.17 -2.29
C SER A 37 -12.80 7.84 -3.67
N ARG A 38 -13.54 8.93 -3.85
CA ARG A 38 -13.60 9.62 -5.16
C ARG A 38 -12.25 10.17 -5.62
N GLU A 39 -11.33 10.48 -4.70
CA GLU A 39 -10.03 11.10 -5.01
C GLU A 39 -9.06 10.12 -5.66
N ILE A 40 -9.12 8.83 -5.31
CA ILE A 40 -8.15 7.83 -5.78
C ILE A 40 -8.12 7.72 -7.31
N PRO A 41 -9.26 7.60 -8.04
CA PRO A 41 -9.23 7.63 -9.50
C PRO A 41 -8.61 8.91 -10.10
N HIS A 42 -8.79 10.06 -9.45
CA HIS A 42 -8.20 11.32 -9.91
C HIS A 42 -6.69 11.37 -9.66
N GLU A 43 -6.23 10.86 -8.52
CA GLU A 43 -4.81 10.76 -8.21
C GLU A 43 -4.07 9.75 -9.09
N ILE A 44 -4.66 8.58 -9.31
CA ILE A 44 -4.13 7.58 -10.25
C ILE A 44 -4.02 8.16 -11.66
N ARG A 45 -5.02 8.93 -12.11
CA ARG A 45 -4.96 9.64 -13.40
C ARG A 45 -3.81 10.66 -13.46
N ARG A 46 -3.57 11.39 -12.37
CA ARG A 46 -2.47 12.36 -12.27
C ARG A 46 -1.08 11.70 -12.22
N ARG A 47 -1.00 10.43 -11.86
CA ARG A 47 0.23 9.66 -11.67
C ARG A 47 0.38 8.51 -12.67
N ARG A 48 -0.25 8.62 -13.85
CA ARG A 48 -0.20 7.59 -14.91
C ARG A 48 1.22 7.27 -15.35
N ASP A 49 2.10 8.28 -15.35
CA ASP A 49 3.53 8.15 -15.65
C ASP A 49 4.24 7.11 -14.76
N LYS A 50 3.74 6.88 -13.53
CA LYS A 50 4.31 5.93 -12.58
C LYS A 50 3.81 4.50 -12.74
N LEU A 51 2.77 4.28 -13.56
CA LEU A 51 2.10 3.00 -13.71
C LEU A 51 2.54 2.25 -14.98
N GLY A 52 3.24 2.90 -15.90
CA GLY A 52 3.69 2.31 -17.16
C GLY A 52 2.55 1.63 -17.91
N ASP A 53 2.78 0.39 -18.35
CA ASP A 53 1.83 -0.41 -19.13
C ASP A 53 0.57 -0.83 -18.36
N TYR A 54 0.56 -0.65 -17.03
CA TYR A 54 -0.57 -1.03 -16.17
C TYR A 54 -1.56 0.12 -15.92
N ASP A 55 -1.36 1.31 -16.50
CA ASP A 55 -2.17 2.50 -16.25
C ASP A 55 -3.68 2.27 -16.48
N LYS A 56 -4.04 1.67 -17.63
CA LYS A 56 -5.42 1.36 -18.02
C LYS A 56 -6.04 0.36 -17.08
N ARG A 57 -5.30 -0.70 -16.73
CA ARG A 57 -5.76 -1.76 -15.82
C ARG A 57 -6.01 -1.21 -14.42
N MET A 58 -5.08 -0.41 -13.90
CA MET A 58 -5.22 0.21 -12.58
C MET A 58 -6.39 1.20 -12.55
N LEU A 59 -6.57 2.02 -13.59
CA LEU A 59 -7.71 2.92 -13.70
C LEU A 59 -9.05 2.20 -13.76
N GLN A 60 -9.12 1.08 -14.49
CA GLN A 60 -10.32 0.24 -14.53
C GLN A 60 -10.62 -0.33 -13.16
N PHE A 61 -9.61 -0.88 -12.48
CA PHE A 61 -9.73 -1.41 -11.13
C PHE A 61 -10.28 -0.39 -10.14
N VAL A 62 -9.68 0.80 -10.03
CA VAL A 62 -10.15 1.83 -9.09
C VAL A 62 -11.53 2.39 -9.46
N ARG A 63 -11.91 2.39 -10.75
CA ARG A 63 -13.27 2.75 -11.17
C ARG A 63 -14.30 1.72 -10.72
N GLN A 64 -13.99 0.43 -10.85
CA GLN A 64 -14.86 -0.67 -10.42
C GLN A 64 -14.97 -0.76 -8.89
N ALA A 65 -13.87 -0.50 -8.18
CA ALA A 65 -13.83 -0.44 -6.72
C ALA A 65 -14.55 0.79 -6.13
N ARG A 66 -14.93 1.76 -6.96
CA ARG A 66 -15.67 2.94 -6.47
C ARG A 66 -17.09 2.54 -6.12
N ARG A 67 -17.45 2.70 -4.85
CA ARG A 67 -18.82 2.49 -4.35
C ARG A 67 -19.54 3.81 -4.14
N TYR A 68 -20.88 3.75 -4.12
CA TYR A 68 -21.69 4.90 -3.78
C TYR A 68 -21.47 5.28 -2.31
N PHE A 69 -20.93 6.48 -2.11
CA PHE A 69 -20.67 7.07 -0.81
C PHE A 69 -21.51 8.36 -0.69
N PRO A 70 -22.74 8.27 -0.15
CA PRO A 70 -23.57 9.44 0.06
C PRO A 70 -22.94 10.36 1.12
N HIS A 71 -23.11 11.67 0.94
CA HIS A 71 -22.62 12.67 1.90
C HIS A 71 -21.10 12.64 2.14
N GLU A 72 -20.32 12.15 1.18
CA GLU A 72 -18.85 12.04 1.30
C GLU A 72 -18.17 13.33 1.81
N GLN A 73 -18.65 14.49 1.34
CA GLN A 73 -18.14 15.79 1.77
C GLN A 73 -18.42 16.09 3.26
N ASP A 74 -19.56 15.65 3.78
CA ASP A 74 -19.95 15.89 5.18
C ASP A 74 -19.06 15.08 6.12
N TYR A 75 -18.75 13.83 5.76
CA TYR A 75 -17.79 13.00 6.49
C TYR A 75 -16.38 13.60 6.42
N GLU A 76 -15.95 14.06 5.24
CA GLU A 76 -14.63 14.67 5.08
C GLU A 76 -14.49 15.95 5.90
N ASN A 77 -15.52 16.82 5.89
CA ASN A 77 -15.59 18.01 6.72
C ASN A 77 -15.55 17.68 8.22
N LEU A 78 -16.25 16.62 8.64
CA LEU A 78 -16.22 16.16 10.04
C LEU A 78 -14.81 15.73 10.45
N ILE A 79 -14.12 14.94 9.62
CA ILE A 79 -12.73 14.54 9.85
C ILE A 79 -11.82 15.78 9.92
N PHE A 80 -11.95 16.70 8.96
CA PHE A 80 -11.17 17.93 8.92
C PHE A 80 -11.36 18.78 10.18
N ASN A 81 -12.60 19.04 10.58
CA ASN A 81 -12.95 19.85 11.75
C ASN A 81 -12.56 19.21 13.08
N LYS A 82 -12.38 17.88 13.14
CA LYS A 82 -11.92 17.19 14.36
C LYS A 82 -10.41 17.04 14.44
N PHE A 83 -9.74 16.87 13.30
CA PHE A 83 -8.30 16.61 13.24
C PHE A 83 -7.46 17.88 13.06
N SER A 84 -7.96 18.90 12.36
CA SER A 84 -7.14 20.03 11.88
C SER A 84 -7.95 21.32 11.78
N GLN A 85 -8.51 21.79 12.91
CA GLN A 85 -9.36 22.99 12.97
C GLN A 85 -8.73 24.26 12.39
N SER A 86 -7.40 24.37 12.42
CA SER A 86 -6.65 25.54 11.95
C SER A 86 -5.70 25.24 10.77
N GLY A 87 -5.75 24.03 10.19
CA GLY A 87 -4.80 23.61 9.16
C GLY A 87 -5.27 23.85 7.72
N ASN A 88 -4.33 23.74 6.79
CA ASN A 88 -4.59 23.86 5.36
C ASN A 88 -5.56 22.75 4.88
N ARG A 89 -6.75 23.13 4.38
CA ARG A 89 -7.76 22.22 3.81
C ARG A 89 -7.23 21.35 2.66
N ASN A 90 -6.20 21.76 1.95
CA ASN A 90 -5.66 20.97 0.85
C ASN A 90 -4.60 19.96 1.29
N LYS A 91 -4.05 20.09 2.51
CA LYS A 91 -3.03 19.18 3.04
C LYS A 91 -3.67 17.83 3.39
N ASN A 92 -3.13 16.72 2.92
CA ASN A 92 -3.62 15.35 3.17
C ASN A 92 -5.08 15.13 2.73
N ARG A 93 -5.49 15.75 1.63
CA ARG A 93 -6.88 15.65 1.14
C ARG A 93 -7.25 14.20 0.86
N GLY A 94 -6.45 13.46 0.07
CA GLY A 94 -6.73 12.07 -0.29
C GLY A 94 -6.92 11.16 0.94
N GLU A 95 -6.07 11.33 1.95
CA GLU A 95 -6.12 10.56 3.19
C GLU A 95 -7.37 10.88 4.00
N ARG A 96 -7.83 12.15 4.01
CA ARG A 96 -9.11 12.50 4.65
C ARG A 96 -10.30 11.86 3.95
N TYR A 97 -10.31 11.79 2.62
CA TYR A 97 -11.37 11.08 1.88
C TYR A 97 -11.36 9.57 2.18
N ASN A 98 -10.18 8.96 2.30
CA ASN A 98 -10.09 7.55 2.71
C ASN A 98 -10.57 7.34 4.17
N CYS A 99 -10.23 8.25 5.09
CA CYS A 99 -10.75 8.23 6.46
C CYS A 99 -12.28 8.46 6.51
N ALA A 100 -12.80 9.35 5.64
CA ALA A 100 -14.23 9.61 5.53
C ALA A 100 -14.98 8.36 5.07
N LEU A 101 -14.46 7.65 4.06
CA LEU A 101 -15.02 6.39 3.60
C LEU A 101 -14.97 5.32 4.70
N ALA A 102 -13.84 5.19 5.40
CA ALA A 102 -13.73 4.28 6.53
C ALA A 102 -14.77 4.62 7.62
N LEU A 103 -14.99 5.90 7.92
CA LEU A 103 -15.93 6.33 8.96
C LEU A 103 -17.38 6.00 8.57
N TYR A 104 -17.71 6.21 7.30
CA TYR A 104 -19.00 5.82 6.75
C TYR A 104 -19.25 4.32 6.90
N LEU A 105 -18.24 3.49 6.59
CA LEU A 105 -18.33 2.03 6.75
C LEU A 105 -18.44 1.59 8.22
N VAL A 106 -17.74 2.26 9.12
CA VAL A 106 -17.89 2.05 10.58
C VAL A 106 -19.32 2.37 11.02
N ARG A 107 -19.88 3.51 10.58
CA ARG A 107 -21.25 3.92 10.94
C ARG A 107 -22.31 2.94 10.41
N ARG A 108 -22.05 2.30 9.26
CA ARG A 108 -22.90 1.23 8.72
C ARG A 108 -22.76 -0.11 9.44
N GLN A 109 -22.00 -0.18 10.54
CA GLN A 109 -21.79 -1.37 11.35
C GLN A 109 -21.30 -2.57 10.53
N TYR A 110 -20.35 -2.33 9.62
CA TYR A 110 -19.74 -3.42 8.86
C TYR A 110 -19.09 -4.45 9.82
N ALA A 111 -19.43 -5.73 9.64
CA ALA A 111 -19.03 -6.80 10.56
C ALA A 111 -17.57 -7.26 10.40
N GLY A 112 -16.90 -6.90 9.31
CA GLY A 112 -15.50 -7.26 9.04
C GLY A 112 -14.49 -6.18 9.44
N GLN A 113 -13.21 -6.47 9.24
CA GLN A 113 -12.16 -5.46 9.43
C GLN A 113 -12.15 -4.48 8.25
N ILE A 114 -11.90 -3.20 8.56
CA ILE A 114 -11.68 -2.16 7.57
C ILE A 114 -10.18 -1.89 7.54
N ILE A 115 -9.53 -2.17 6.41
CA ILE A 115 -8.09 -2.06 6.24
C ILE A 115 -7.81 -0.87 5.34
N MET A 116 -7.18 0.17 5.89
CA MET A 116 -6.63 1.27 5.12
C MET A 116 -5.21 0.92 4.68
N LEU A 117 -4.96 0.88 3.38
CA LEU A 117 -3.64 0.56 2.84
C LEU A 117 -2.92 1.84 2.46
N THR A 118 -1.78 2.12 3.07
CA THR A 118 -0.96 3.31 2.77
C THR A 118 0.53 3.03 2.99
N ASP A 119 1.38 3.54 2.11
CA ASP A 119 2.84 3.54 2.29
C ASP A 119 3.38 4.94 2.65
N ASP A 120 2.49 5.93 2.81
CA ASP A 120 2.91 7.25 3.24
C ASP A 120 3.13 7.28 4.76
N LEU A 121 4.39 7.07 5.15
CA LEU A 121 4.84 7.13 6.54
C LEU A 121 4.61 8.50 7.19
N LYS A 122 4.53 9.60 6.43
CA LYS A 122 4.24 10.93 6.98
C LYS A 122 2.75 11.06 7.28
N ALA A 123 1.89 10.56 6.39
CA ALA A 123 0.45 10.49 6.64
C ALA A 123 0.14 9.58 7.84
N HIS A 124 0.89 8.49 7.98
CA HIS A 124 0.74 7.55 9.10
C HIS A 124 0.98 8.23 10.47
N ARG A 125 1.99 9.10 10.59
CA ARG A 125 2.35 9.75 11.87
C ARG A 125 1.36 10.83 12.34
N GLY A 126 0.46 11.29 11.48
CA GLY A 126 -0.52 12.35 11.79
C GLY A 126 -1.95 11.83 11.83
N LEU A 127 -2.70 12.12 10.75
CA LEU A 127 -4.14 11.86 10.63
C LEU A 127 -4.49 10.39 10.87
N ILE A 128 -3.76 9.49 10.25
CA ILE A 128 -4.11 8.06 10.26
C ILE A 128 -3.89 7.47 11.66
N LYS A 129 -2.78 7.79 12.33
CA LYS A 129 -2.56 7.36 13.72
C LYS A 129 -3.61 7.90 14.67
N TRP A 130 -3.96 9.19 14.55
CA TRP A 130 -5.08 9.76 15.32
C TRP A 130 -6.37 8.99 15.04
N TYR A 131 -6.70 8.76 13.78
CA TYR A 131 -7.92 8.09 13.36
C TYR A 131 -8.03 6.65 13.90
N GLN A 132 -6.95 5.85 13.82
CA GLN A 132 -6.91 4.49 14.37
C GLN A 132 -7.11 4.46 15.89
N SER A 133 -6.67 5.49 16.62
CA SER A 133 -6.88 5.59 18.07
C SER A 133 -8.36 5.76 18.44
N GLN A 134 -9.15 6.35 17.54
CA GLN A 134 -10.58 6.60 17.73
C GLN A 134 -11.43 5.40 17.26
N PHE A 135 -10.99 4.71 16.20
CA PHE A 135 -11.78 3.65 15.55
C PHE A 135 -11.02 2.31 15.51
N LYS A 136 -11.17 1.50 16.57
CA LYS A 136 -10.43 0.23 16.75
C LYS A 136 -10.66 -0.80 15.63
N THR A 137 -11.82 -0.76 14.98
CA THR A 137 -12.20 -1.62 13.84
C THR A 137 -11.39 -1.32 12.58
N VAL A 138 -10.81 -0.12 12.50
CA VAL A 138 -9.99 0.30 11.36
C VAL A 138 -8.53 -0.04 11.63
N LYS A 139 -7.95 -0.84 10.74
CA LYS A 139 -6.52 -1.16 10.72
C LYS A 139 -5.85 -0.45 9.57
N THR A 140 -4.56 -0.18 9.72
CA THR A 140 -3.74 0.41 8.68
C THR A 140 -2.65 -0.57 8.36
N TRP A 141 -2.52 -0.90 7.09
CA TRP A 141 -1.46 -1.75 6.57
C TRP A 141 -0.61 -0.97 5.58
N THR A 142 0.64 -1.35 5.49
CA THR A 142 1.55 -1.03 4.39
C THR A 142 1.40 -2.06 3.28
N SER A 143 1.89 -1.74 2.08
CA SER A 143 1.96 -2.69 0.97
C SER A 143 2.73 -3.95 1.34
N LEU A 144 3.74 -3.83 2.21
CA LEU A 144 4.50 -4.99 2.70
C LEU A 144 3.63 -5.92 3.57
N GLU A 145 2.91 -5.36 4.54
CA GLU A 145 2.00 -6.13 5.40
C GLU A 145 0.89 -6.80 4.60
N LEU A 146 0.34 -6.09 3.61
CA LEU A 146 -0.64 -6.65 2.69
C LEU A 146 -0.07 -7.85 1.92
N LEU A 147 1.11 -7.71 1.32
CA LEU A 147 1.70 -8.79 0.53
C LEU A 147 2.01 -10.00 1.41
N LEU A 148 2.53 -9.79 2.61
CA LEU A 148 2.72 -10.86 3.58
C LEU A 148 1.42 -11.58 3.93
N HIS A 149 0.37 -10.83 4.21
CA HIS A 149 -0.94 -11.40 4.48
C HIS A 149 -1.43 -12.26 3.30
N ILE A 150 -1.33 -11.75 2.07
CA ILE A 150 -1.68 -12.49 0.87
C ILE A 150 -0.88 -13.79 0.75
N TYR A 151 0.43 -13.73 0.99
CA TYR A 151 1.29 -14.93 0.97
C TYR A 151 0.86 -15.95 2.02
N PHE A 152 0.53 -15.54 3.25
CA PHE A 152 0.03 -16.46 4.27
C PHE A 152 -1.30 -17.11 3.88
N VAL A 153 -2.22 -16.33 3.30
CA VAL A 153 -3.53 -16.84 2.87
C VAL A 153 -3.40 -17.80 1.69
N MET A 154 -2.57 -17.49 0.71
CA MET A 154 -2.37 -18.33 -0.49
C MET A 154 -1.50 -19.56 -0.22
N PHE A 155 -0.58 -19.48 0.74
CA PHE A 155 0.36 -20.56 1.08
C PHE A 155 0.28 -20.92 2.57
N PRO A 156 -0.85 -21.46 3.06
CA PRO A 156 -1.10 -21.68 4.49
C PRO A 156 -0.15 -22.69 5.16
N LYS A 157 0.64 -23.43 4.37
CA LYS A 157 1.69 -24.34 4.86
C LYS A 157 2.95 -23.62 5.35
N TRP A 158 2.99 -22.30 5.26
CA TRP A 158 4.13 -21.54 5.71
C TRP A 158 4.00 -21.19 7.19
N SER A 159 5.00 -21.61 7.97
CA SER A 159 5.13 -21.13 9.33
C SER A 159 5.52 -19.65 9.36
N TYR A 160 5.13 -18.98 10.44
CA TYR A 160 5.55 -17.60 10.73
C TYR A 160 7.07 -17.43 10.61
N ASP A 161 7.85 -18.37 11.19
CA ASP A 161 9.31 -18.34 11.17
C ASP A 161 9.88 -18.34 9.74
N ARG A 162 9.23 -19.08 8.84
CA ARG A 162 9.64 -19.15 7.44
C ARG A 162 9.39 -17.83 6.72
N ALA A 163 8.23 -17.23 6.90
CA ALA A 163 7.91 -15.92 6.32
C ALA A 163 8.80 -14.81 6.89
N TYR A 164 9.01 -14.81 8.21
CA TYR A 164 9.87 -13.83 8.88
C TYR A 164 11.34 -13.96 8.48
N SER A 165 11.84 -15.20 8.32
CA SER A 165 13.19 -15.46 7.80
C SER A 165 13.37 -14.91 6.38
N VAL A 166 12.38 -15.11 5.51
CA VAL A 166 12.42 -14.58 4.13
C VAL A 166 12.39 -13.05 4.13
N LEU A 167 11.53 -12.43 4.95
CA LEU A 167 11.53 -10.97 5.14
C LEU A 167 12.86 -10.43 5.62
N ARG A 168 13.48 -11.08 6.61
CA ARG A 168 14.80 -10.69 7.12
C ARG A 168 15.87 -10.78 6.03
N LYS A 169 15.84 -11.82 5.20
CA LYS A 169 16.77 -11.96 4.07
C LYS A 169 16.57 -10.84 3.06
N VAL A 170 15.33 -10.51 2.73
CA VAL A 170 15.03 -9.37 1.83
C VAL A 170 15.50 -8.06 2.45
N ASN A 171 15.20 -7.79 3.72
CA ASN A 171 15.68 -6.60 4.42
C ASN A 171 17.21 -6.51 4.46
N ALA A 172 17.91 -7.61 4.72
CA ALA A 172 19.37 -7.65 4.73
C ALA A 172 19.98 -7.38 3.33
N LEU A 173 19.32 -7.87 2.27
CA LEU A 173 19.68 -7.50 0.90
C LEU A 173 19.46 -6.00 0.64
N MET A 174 18.42 -5.41 1.24
CA MET A 174 18.16 -3.96 1.13
C MET A 174 19.25 -3.09 1.76
N ASP A 175 19.77 -3.51 2.91
CA ASP A 175 20.78 -2.76 3.65
C ASP A 175 22.16 -2.87 2.99
N ARG A 176 22.50 -4.02 2.39
CA ARG A 176 23.73 -4.19 1.60
C ARG A 176 23.74 -3.31 0.34
N GLU A 177 22.62 -3.24 -0.38
CA GLU A 177 22.47 -2.34 -1.53
C GLU A 177 22.32 -0.86 -1.12
N LYS A 178 22.26 -0.53 0.17
CA LYS A 178 22.25 0.85 0.67
C LYS A 178 23.68 1.32 0.95
N GLY A 179 24.50 0.49 1.59
CA GLY A 179 25.90 0.81 1.85
C GLY A 179 26.69 1.16 0.59
N MET A 180 26.45 0.45 -0.52
CA MET A 180 27.08 0.74 -1.82
C MET A 180 26.59 2.05 -2.47
N GLU A 181 25.37 2.51 -2.16
CA GLU A 181 24.81 3.75 -2.75
C GLU A 181 25.13 5.00 -1.91
N ASP A 182 25.37 4.83 -0.60
CA ASP A 182 25.74 5.93 0.30
C ASP A 182 27.23 6.30 0.12
N GLU A 183 28.11 5.35 -0.25
CA GLU A 183 29.50 5.62 -0.68
C GLU A 183 29.59 6.38 -2.02
N GLU A 184 28.65 6.18 -2.95
CA GLU A 184 28.58 6.94 -4.22
C GLU A 184 28.04 8.38 -4.04
N MET A 185 27.46 8.70 -2.88
CA MET A 185 26.73 9.96 -2.65
C MET A 185 27.48 11.00 -1.81
N GLU A 186 28.63 10.66 -1.24
CA GLU A 186 29.45 11.59 -0.42
C GLU A 186 30.25 12.62 -1.25
N GLU A 187 30.12 12.64 -2.59
CA GLU A 187 30.97 13.43 -3.48
C GLU A 187 30.30 14.64 -4.18
N ILE A 188 29.19 15.18 -3.69
CA ILE A 188 28.54 16.33 -4.34
C ILE A 188 28.07 17.38 -3.33
N GLU A 189 28.78 18.52 -3.32
CA GLU A 189 28.38 19.79 -2.68
C GLU A 189 27.53 20.67 -3.62
N ASP A 190 26.45 21.20 -3.05
CA ASP A 190 25.83 22.53 -3.21
C ASP A 190 25.31 23.05 -4.57
N GLU A 191 24.13 22.58 -5.02
CA GLU A 191 23.13 23.34 -5.82
C GLU A 191 21.68 23.08 -5.31
N GLU A 192 21.36 23.67 -4.15
CA GLU A 192 20.72 22.89 -3.08
C GLU A 192 19.19 22.93 -2.89
N MET A 193 18.31 23.21 -3.87
CA MET A 193 16.84 23.18 -3.56
C MET A 193 15.93 22.59 -4.64
N GLU A 194 16.18 22.89 -5.92
CA GLU A 194 15.43 22.26 -7.02
C GLU A 194 15.95 20.85 -7.30
N GLU A 195 17.28 20.69 -7.26
CA GLU A 195 17.90 19.37 -7.18
C GLU A 195 17.38 18.63 -5.96
N ILE A 196 17.28 19.21 -4.76
CA ILE A 196 16.77 18.46 -3.59
C ILE A 196 15.35 17.90 -3.84
N LYS A 197 14.46 18.62 -4.54
CA LYS A 197 13.13 18.09 -4.88
C LYS A 197 13.20 16.98 -5.92
N ASP A 198 14.02 17.16 -6.95
CA ASP A 198 14.16 16.18 -8.02
C ASP A 198 14.95 14.96 -7.58
N MET A 199 15.94 15.14 -6.70
CA MET A 199 16.70 14.14 -5.96
C MET A 199 15.80 13.44 -4.94
N LYS A 200 14.88 14.12 -4.23
CA LYS A 200 13.86 13.46 -3.38
C LYS A 200 12.88 12.65 -4.21
N LYS A 201 12.48 13.14 -5.39
CA LYS A 201 11.61 12.43 -6.34
C LYS A 201 12.33 11.22 -6.95
N LYS A 202 13.59 11.38 -7.36
CA LYS A 202 14.50 10.31 -7.82
C LYS A 202 14.76 9.31 -6.70
N LYS A 203 15.04 9.73 -5.47
CA LYS A 203 15.19 8.87 -4.27
C LYS A 203 13.90 8.13 -3.96
N MET A 204 12.74 8.77 -4.09
CA MET A 204 11.45 8.09 -3.93
C MET A 204 11.23 7.07 -5.05
N ILE A 205 11.40 7.43 -6.32
CA ILE A 205 11.29 6.51 -7.47
C ILE A 205 12.30 5.36 -7.36
N LYS A 206 13.53 5.63 -6.92
CA LYS A 206 14.58 4.65 -6.66
C LYS A 206 14.15 3.72 -5.53
N ARG A 207 13.63 4.24 -4.41
CA ARG A 207 13.02 3.43 -3.34
C ARG A 207 11.87 2.57 -3.85
N LEU A 208 10.98 3.09 -4.68
CA LEU A 208 9.88 2.31 -5.27
C LEU A 208 10.37 1.22 -6.21
N ARG A 209 11.37 1.51 -7.05
CA ARG A 209 12.07 0.51 -7.88
C ARG A 209 12.84 -0.51 -7.04
N LYS A 210 13.38 -0.10 -5.90
CA LYS A 210 14.01 -0.95 -4.87
C LYS A 210 12.97 -1.91 -4.31
N TYR A 211 11.88 -1.40 -3.73
CA TYR A 211 10.77 -2.20 -3.20
C TYR A 211 10.20 -3.16 -4.26
N ARG A 212 10.06 -2.71 -5.51
CA ARG A 212 9.70 -3.58 -6.65
C ARG A 212 10.70 -4.73 -6.84
N ARG A 213 12.00 -4.44 -6.93
CA ARG A 213 13.06 -5.46 -7.03
C ARG A 213 13.00 -6.44 -5.86
N TYR A 214 12.73 -5.96 -4.65
CA TYR A 214 12.63 -6.79 -3.47
C TYR A 214 11.41 -7.70 -3.46
N LEU A 215 10.27 -7.22 -3.96
CA LEU A 215 9.08 -8.05 -4.12
C LEU A 215 9.28 -9.11 -5.19
N MET A 216 10.04 -8.81 -6.24
CA MET A 216 10.45 -9.79 -7.26
C MET A 216 11.45 -10.81 -6.69
N GLN A 217 12.46 -10.38 -5.94
CA GLN A 217 13.40 -11.29 -5.27
C GLN A 217 12.71 -12.17 -4.23
N LEU A 218 11.77 -11.59 -3.46
CA LEU A 218 10.88 -12.35 -2.58
C LEU A 218 10.16 -13.40 -3.42
N HIS A 219 9.45 -13.01 -4.48
CA HIS A 219 8.76 -13.93 -5.38
C HIS A 219 9.67 -15.06 -5.93
N ASP A 220 10.89 -14.74 -6.37
CA ASP A 220 11.84 -15.69 -6.95
C ASP A 220 12.41 -16.66 -5.91
N ILE A 221 12.84 -16.14 -4.75
CA ILE A 221 13.28 -16.97 -3.61
C ILE A 221 12.17 -17.94 -3.23
N LEU A 222 10.92 -17.47 -3.23
CA LEU A 222 9.78 -18.27 -2.84
C LEU A 222 9.39 -19.32 -3.89
N ASN A 223 9.56 -19.03 -5.17
CA ASN A 223 9.38 -20.00 -6.27
C ASN A 223 10.49 -21.06 -6.35
N ALA A 224 11.71 -20.72 -5.93
CA ALA A 224 12.86 -21.63 -5.93
C ALA A 224 12.86 -22.62 -4.75
N LEU A 225 11.99 -22.43 -3.76
CA LEU A 225 11.88 -23.36 -2.62
C LEU A 225 11.28 -24.71 -3.06
N PRO A 226 11.74 -25.84 -2.49
CA PRO A 226 11.20 -27.15 -2.81
C PRO A 226 9.69 -27.17 -2.58
N ARG A 227 8.92 -27.48 -3.63
CA ARG A 227 7.48 -27.74 -3.50
C ARG A 227 7.34 -28.91 -2.53
N THR A 228 6.77 -28.67 -1.35
CA THR A 228 6.52 -29.73 -0.38
C THR A 228 5.73 -30.82 -1.09
N LYS A 229 6.30 -32.04 -1.18
CA LYS A 229 5.63 -33.21 -1.75
C LYS A 229 4.22 -33.25 -1.15
N LYS A 230 3.20 -33.35 -2.02
CA LYS A 230 1.82 -33.57 -1.59
C LYS A 230 1.85 -34.76 -0.63
N PHE A 231 1.62 -34.53 0.66
CA PHE A 231 1.13 -35.59 1.52
C PHE A 231 -0.23 -35.95 0.92
N ARG A 232 -0.27 -37.09 0.19
CA ARG A 232 -1.50 -37.84 0.00
C ARG A 232 -1.90 -38.32 1.38
N GLY A 233 -2.66 -37.50 2.09
CA GLY A 233 -3.40 -37.92 3.26
C GLY A 233 -4.76 -38.35 2.78
N GLU A 234 -4.97 -39.66 2.71
CA GLU A 234 -6.28 -40.26 2.87
C GLU A 234 -6.83 -39.83 4.23
N LEU A 235 -7.97 -39.14 4.21
CA LEU A 235 -8.99 -39.09 5.26
C LEU A 235 -10.32 -38.88 4.54
#